data_AF-A0A161MAL4-F1
#
_entry.id   AF-A0A161MAL4-F1
#
_cell.length_a   1.000
_cell.length_b   1.000
_cell.length_c   1.000
_cell.angle_alpha   90.00
_cell.angle_beta   90.00
_cell.angle_gamma   90.00
#
_symmetry.space_group_name_H-M   'P 1'
#
loop_
_entity.id
_entity.type
_entity.pdbx_description
1 polymer ?
#
loop_
_entity_poly.entity_id
_entity_poly.type
_entity_poly.pdbx_seq_one_letter_code
_entity_poly.pdbx_strand_id
1 'polypeptide(L)'
;LSLTSRDGDWFLEDMVLIGSTVLKLIQLLPSLSKEEVDPNVATAVKCLQHAHAQFKGLQEVHNNFTGIILVEAMQAMQCEESSVLGVLSQLEVVVSSISPLTLAELSGQLHKHLRFTIMGMQSPHETCMASVDALRIGFQSLLPHGSCTVGEPKTTKSLSQGDMLLMGFNGLFDNVQLGRETLLAHLS
;
A
#
# COMPACT_ATOMS: atom_id res chain seq x y z
N LEU A 1 -16.70 14.70 -7.98
CA LEU A 1 -17.24 13.61 -8.82
C LEU A 1 -17.74 12.48 -7.91
N SER A 2 -18.99 12.03 -8.08
CA SER A 2 -19.44 10.81 -7.40
C SER A 2 -18.92 9.61 -8.18
N LEU A 3 -17.92 8.90 -7.66
CA LEU A 3 -17.36 7.66 -8.24
C LEU A 3 -18.26 6.45 -7.96
N THR A 4 -19.57 6.67 -7.96
CA THR A 4 -20.59 5.66 -7.68
C THR A 4 -21.35 5.39 -8.96
N SER A 5 -21.59 4.11 -9.24
CA SER A 5 -22.53 3.61 -10.23
C SER A 5 -23.91 4.24 -10.07
N ARG A 6 -24.77 4.02 -11.07
CA ARG A 6 -26.21 4.36 -11.03
C ARG A 6 -26.90 3.81 -9.78
N ASP A 7 -26.36 2.74 -9.20
CA ASP A 7 -26.90 2.05 -8.02
C ASP A 7 -26.08 2.27 -6.72
N GLY A 8 -25.06 3.15 -6.74
CA GLY A 8 -24.29 3.50 -5.54
C GLY A 8 -22.99 2.71 -5.33
N ASP A 9 -22.77 1.62 -6.08
CA ASP A 9 -21.57 0.78 -5.96
C ASP A 9 -20.34 1.39 -6.65
N TRP A 10 -19.16 1.08 -6.14
CA TRP A 10 -17.89 1.67 -6.59
C TRP A 10 -17.51 1.15 -7.99
N PHE A 11 -17.27 2.05 -8.95
CA PHE A 11 -16.86 1.70 -10.33
C PHE A 11 -15.50 1.01 -10.45
N LEU A 12 -14.80 0.74 -9.33
CA LEU A 12 -13.46 0.18 -9.36
C LEU A 12 -13.43 -1.20 -10.02
N GLU A 13 -14.42 -2.05 -9.74
CA GLU A 13 -14.52 -3.38 -10.34
C GLU A 13 -14.70 -3.30 -11.87
N ASP A 14 -15.59 -2.43 -12.33
CA ASP A 14 -15.81 -2.17 -13.76
C ASP A 14 -14.55 -1.59 -14.42
N MET A 15 -13.89 -0.63 -13.78
CA MET A 15 -12.64 -0.04 -14.29
C MET A 15 -11.52 -1.07 -14.39
N VAL A 16 -11.39 -1.95 -13.40
CA VAL A 16 -10.42 -3.04 -13.42
C VAL A 16 -10.77 -4.05 -14.50
N LEU A 17 -12.04 -4.39 -14.68
CA LEU A 17 -12.50 -5.30 -15.73
C LEU A 17 -12.20 -4.74 -17.12
N ILE A 18 -12.62 -3.50 -17.38
CA ILE A 18 -12.38 -2.80 -18.66
C ILE A 18 -10.87 -2.66 -18.90
N GLY A 19 -10.12 -2.20 -17.89
CA GLY A 19 -8.68 -2.03 -17.99
C GLY A 19 -7.96 -3.35 -18.31
N SER A 20 -8.30 -4.42 -17.59
CA SER A 20 -7.72 -5.75 -17.84
C SER A 20 -8.07 -6.29 -19.24
N THR A 21 -9.26 -5.98 -19.73
CA THR A 21 -9.72 -6.38 -21.08
C THR A 21 -8.95 -5.64 -22.15
N VAL A 22 -8.82 -4.32 -22.02
CA VAL A 22 -8.04 -3.49 -22.93
C VAL A 22 -6.58 -3.95 -22.98
N LEU A 23 -5.96 -4.24 -21.83
CA LEU A 23 -4.60 -4.76 -21.76
C LEU A 23 -4.43 -6.11 -22.48
N LYS A 24 -5.39 -7.02 -22.36
CA LYS A 24 -5.39 -8.30 -23.09
C LYS A 24 -5.54 -8.10 -24.60
N LEU A 25 -6.44 -7.21 -25.03
CA LEU A 25 -6.64 -6.90 -26.45
C LEU A 25 -5.38 -6.27 -27.07
N ILE A 26 -4.72 -5.38 -26.34
CA ILE A 26 -3.45 -4.76 -26.74
C ILE A 26 -2.36 -5.82 -27.00
N GLN A 27 -2.29 -6.87 -26.19
CA GLN A 27 -1.32 -7.96 -26.39
C GLN A 27 -1.56 -8.75 -27.70
N LEU A 28 -2.76 -8.69 -28.26
CA LEU A 28 -3.11 -9.34 -29.53
C LEU A 28 -2.77 -8.49 -30.76
N LEU A 29 -2.41 -7.21 -30.57
CA LEU A 29 -2.06 -6.32 -31.66
C LEU A 29 -0.58 -6.49 -32.02
N PRO A 30 -0.24 -6.99 -33.23
CA PRO A 30 1.13 -7.38 -33.60
C PRO A 30 2.11 -6.20 -33.78
N SER A 31 1.75 -4.96 -33.43
CA SER A 31 2.56 -3.78 -33.72
C SER A 31 2.18 -2.53 -32.92
N LEU A 32 2.06 -2.64 -31.60
CA LEU A 32 2.23 -1.45 -30.73
C LEU A 32 3.72 -1.13 -30.46
N SER A 33 4.62 -1.95 -30.99
CA SER A 33 6.09 -1.89 -30.86
C SER A 33 6.80 -1.18 -32.02
N LYS A 34 6.06 -0.65 -32.99
CA LYS A 34 6.63 0.10 -34.14
C LYS A 34 6.49 1.60 -33.92
N GLU A 35 7.44 2.37 -34.44
CA GLU A 35 7.58 3.84 -34.39
C GLU A 35 6.36 4.64 -34.91
N GLU A 36 5.26 3.98 -35.28
CA GLU A 36 4.04 4.57 -35.86
C GLU A 36 2.88 4.75 -34.85
N VAL A 37 3.03 4.29 -33.60
CA VAL A 37 2.00 4.48 -32.57
C VAL A 37 2.07 5.92 -32.08
N ASP A 38 0.91 6.60 -32.07
CA ASP A 38 0.77 7.92 -31.46
C ASP A 38 1.38 7.90 -30.03
N PRO A 39 2.35 8.78 -29.72
CA PRO A 39 3.00 8.82 -28.42
C PRO A 39 2.03 8.92 -27.25
N ASN A 40 0.88 9.59 -27.43
CA ASN A 40 -0.16 9.69 -26.39
C ASN A 40 -0.83 8.34 -26.16
N VAL A 41 -1.05 7.56 -27.21
CA VAL A 41 -1.59 6.19 -27.10
C VAL A 41 -0.57 5.29 -26.38
N ALA A 42 0.70 5.38 -26.73
CA ALA A 42 1.75 4.62 -26.06
C ALA A 42 1.84 4.94 -24.56
N THR A 43 1.77 6.24 -24.20
CA THR A 43 1.75 6.68 -22.79
C THR A 43 0.49 6.21 -22.08
N ALA A 44 -0.69 6.33 -22.70
CA ALA A 44 -1.95 5.87 -22.11
C ALA A 44 -1.92 4.35 -21.82
N VAL A 45 -1.37 3.55 -22.74
CA VAL A 45 -1.20 2.11 -22.55
C VAL A 45 -0.27 1.80 -21.38
N LYS A 46 0.88 2.49 -21.26
CA LYS A 46 1.79 2.32 -20.12
C LYS A 46 1.13 2.71 -18.80
N CYS A 47 0.43 3.85 -18.77
CA CYS A 47 -0.31 4.28 -17.58
C CYS A 47 -1.36 3.25 -17.16
N LEU A 48 -2.10 2.68 -18.11
CA LEU A 48 -3.07 1.62 -17.84
C LEU A 48 -2.41 0.34 -17.31
N GLN A 49 -1.28 -0.07 -17.88
CA GLN A 49 -0.49 -1.22 -17.41
C GLN A 49 -0.04 -1.02 -15.97
N HIS A 50 0.54 0.14 -15.65
CA HIS A 50 1.04 0.44 -14.31
C HIS A 50 -0.09 0.64 -13.29
N ALA A 51 -1.21 1.27 -13.67
CA ALA A 51 -2.38 1.38 -12.81
C ALA A 51 -2.99 0.00 -12.50
N HIS A 52 -3.06 -0.89 -13.51
CA HIS A 52 -3.53 -2.26 -13.30
C HIS A 52 -2.57 -3.08 -12.43
N ALA A 53 -1.25 -2.94 -12.63
CA ALA A 53 -0.25 -3.55 -11.77
C ALA A 53 -0.34 -3.04 -10.32
N GLN A 54 -0.57 -1.74 -10.13
CA GLN A 54 -0.78 -1.15 -8.81
C GLN A 54 -2.00 -1.74 -8.09
N PHE A 55 -3.11 -1.89 -8.82
CA PHE A 55 -4.31 -2.54 -8.27
C PHE A 55 -4.03 -3.99 -7.86
N LYS A 56 -3.32 -4.77 -8.69
CA LYS A 56 -2.90 -6.13 -8.32
C LYS A 56 -2.01 -6.15 -7.09
N GLY A 57 -1.04 -5.23 -6.98
CA GLY A 57 -0.21 -5.11 -5.80
C GLY A 57 -1.03 -4.89 -4.53
N LEU A 58 -2.08 -4.07 -4.58
CA LEU A 58 -3.01 -3.89 -3.45
C LEU A 58 -3.78 -5.18 -3.10
N GLN A 59 -4.22 -5.94 -4.11
CA GLN A 59 -4.85 -7.25 -3.89
C GLN A 59 -3.88 -8.26 -3.27
N GLU A 60 -2.63 -8.27 -3.72
CA GLU A 60 -1.57 -9.12 -3.17
C GLU A 60 -1.28 -8.77 -1.71
N VAL A 61 -1.25 -7.48 -1.35
CA VAL A 61 -1.16 -7.08 0.07
C VAL A 61 -2.29 -7.66 0.89
N HIS A 62 -3.54 -7.54 0.42
CA HIS A 62 -4.69 -8.11 1.14
C HIS A 62 -4.54 -9.63 1.31
N ASN A 63 -4.28 -10.34 0.21
CA ASN A 63 -4.18 -11.81 0.22
C ASN A 63 -3.01 -12.31 1.09
N ASN A 64 -1.84 -11.67 1.00
CA ASN A 64 -0.67 -12.04 1.80
C ASN A 64 -0.88 -11.71 3.27
N PHE A 65 -1.53 -10.59 3.59
CA PHE A 65 -1.88 -10.26 4.95
C PHE A 65 -2.85 -11.29 5.54
N THR A 66 -4.00 -11.53 4.88
CA THR A 66 -5.03 -12.43 5.43
C THR A 66 -4.62 -13.90 5.39
N GLY A 67 -3.84 -14.30 4.39
CA GLY A 67 -3.46 -15.70 4.17
C GLY A 67 -2.19 -16.13 4.90
N ILE A 68 -1.26 -15.21 5.16
CA ILE A 68 0.05 -15.53 5.75
C ILE A 68 0.23 -14.76 7.06
N ILE A 69 0.37 -13.43 7.00
CA ILE A 69 0.77 -12.62 8.15
C ILE A 69 -0.22 -12.75 9.32
N LEU A 70 -1.52 -12.62 9.05
CA LEU A 70 -2.55 -12.69 10.07
C LEU A 70 -2.64 -14.11 10.67
N VAL A 71 -2.53 -15.14 9.84
CA VAL A 71 -2.58 -16.54 10.30
C VAL A 71 -1.39 -16.85 11.21
N GLU A 72 -0.18 -16.47 10.80
CA GLU A 72 1.04 -16.66 11.60
C GLU A 72 0.98 -15.86 12.91
N ALA A 73 0.51 -14.61 12.86
CA ALA A 73 0.33 -13.78 14.04
C ALA A 73 -0.63 -14.44 15.04
N MET A 74 -1.78 -14.91 14.57
CA MET A 74 -2.79 -15.56 15.40
C MET A 74 -2.26 -16.86 16.03
N GLN A 75 -1.53 -17.68 15.27
CA GLN A 75 -0.90 -18.90 15.79
C GLN A 75 0.13 -18.58 16.87
N ALA A 76 1.00 -17.59 16.64
CA ALA A 76 1.99 -17.16 17.61
C ALA A 76 1.35 -16.60 18.88
N MET A 77 0.24 -15.86 18.76
CA MET A 77 -0.53 -15.40 19.92
C MET A 77 -1.11 -16.56 20.74
N GLN A 78 -1.67 -17.58 20.08
CA GLN A 78 -2.21 -18.77 20.76
C GLN A 78 -1.12 -19.58 21.49
N CYS A 79 0.09 -19.58 20.94
CA CYS A 79 1.27 -20.19 21.54
C CYS A 79 1.95 -19.29 22.59
N GLU A 80 1.40 -18.11 22.89
CA GLU A 80 1.97 -17.11 23.79
C GLU A 80 3.42 -16.75 23.46
N GLU A 81 3.74 -16.66 22.16
CA GLU A 81 5.09 -16.34 21.72
C GLU A 81 5.45 -14.90 22.12
N SER A 82 6.41 -14.78 23.03
CA SER A 82 6.76 -13.53 23.70
C SER A 82 7.19 -12.40 22.76
N SER A 83 7.94 -12.69 21.70
CA SER A 83 8.46 -11.66 20.78
C SER A 83 7.34 -11.06 19.92
N VAL A 84 6.43 -11.89 19.41
CA VAL A 84 5.25 -11.48 18.65
C VAL A 84 4.29 -10.69 19.54
N LEU A 85 4.01 -11.15 20.76
CA LEU A 85 3.18 -10.40 21.72
C LEU A 85 3.78 -9.01 22.03
N GLY A 86 5.09 -8.94 22.20
CA GLY A 86 5.80 -7.68 22.40
C GLY A 86 5.69 -6.72 21.22
N VAL A 87 5.79 -7.22 19.99
CA VAL A 87 5.60 -6.42 18.76
C VAL A 87 4.16 -5.93 18.63
N LEU A 88 3.17 -6.78 18.89
CA LEU A 88 1.76 -6.39 18.83
C LEU A 88 1.41 -5.31 19.85
N SER A 89 1.95 -5.40 21.08
CA SER A 89 1.77 -4.36 22.08
C SER A 89 2.37 -3.03 21.64
N GLN A 90 3.54 -3.04 21.01
CA GLN A 90 4.16 -1.83 20.47
C GLN A 90 3.38 -1.24 19.29
N LEU A 91 2.83 -2.08 18.42
CA LEU A 91 1.92 -1.65 17.34
C LEU A 91 0.68 -0.96 17.90
N GLU A 92 0.11 -1.47 18.99
CA GLU A 92 -1.04 -0.85 19.64
C GLU A 92 -0.72 0.53 20.23
N VAL A 93 0.50 0.71 20.78
CA VAL A 93 1.00 2.03 21.20
C VAL A 93 1.11 2.98 20.00
N VAL A 94 1.65 2.51 18.87
CA VAL A 94 1.73 3.32 17.64
C VAL A 94 0.34 3.73 17.16
N VAL A 95 -0.62 2.81 17.12
CA VAL A 95 -2.00 3.11 16.74
C VAL A 95 -2.65 4.10 17.72
N SER A 96 -2.35 3.98 19.01
CA SER A 96 -2.88 4.88 20.04
C SER A 96 -2.29 6.30 19.97
N SER A 97 -1.16 6.50 19.29
CA SER A 97 -0.49 7.81 19.18
C SER A 97 -1.32 8.87 18.43
N ILE A 98 -2.30 8.46 17.62
CA ILE A 98 -3.19 9.37 16.88
C ILE A 98 -4.48 9.70 17.63
N SER A 99 -4.65 9.22 18.86
CA SER A 99 -5.78 9.56 19.73
C SER A 99 -5.96 11.09 19.85
N PRO A 100 -7.21 11.62 19.81
CA PRO A 100 -8.49 10.92 19.96
C PRO A 100 -9.03 10.25 18.68
N LEU A 101 -8.30 10.32 17.55
CA LEU A 101 -8.75 9.77 16.28
C LEU A 101 -8.53 8.25 16.22
N THR A 102 -9.54 7.50 15.80
CA THR A 102 -9.41 6.07 15.49
C THR A 102 -8.90 5.85 14.06
N LEU A 103 -8.36 4.66 13.75
CA LEU A 103 -7.96 4.32 12.37
C LEU A 103 -9.13 4.38 11.38
N ALA A 104 -10.33 4.00 11.81
CA ALA A 104 -11.54 4.07 10.98
C ALA A 104 -11.92 5.52 10.66
N GLU A 105 -11.86 6.41 11.65
CA GLU A 105 -12.11 7.84 11.42
C GLU A 105 -11.02 8.49 10.57
N LEU A 106 -9.75 8.13 10.78
CA LEU A 106 -8.64 8.57 9.94
C LEU A 106 -8.85 8.16 8.48
N SER A 107 -9.24 6.90 8.23
CA SER A 107 -9.61 6.43 6.90
C SER A 107 -10.76 7.26 6.29
N GLY A 108 -11.79 7.57 7.08
CA GLY A 108 -12.87 8.46 6.66
C GLY A 108 -12.41 9.88 6.32
N GLN A 109 -11.48 10.44 7.07
CA GLN A 109 -10.88 11.75 6.78
C GLN A 109 -10.02 11.72 5.51
N LEU A 110 -9.22 10.67 5.32
CA LEU A 110 -8.41 10.47 4.12
C LEU A 110 -9.28 10.35 2.86
N HIS A 111 -10.41 9.65 2.94
CA HIS A 111 -11.36 9.57 1.83
C HIS A 111 -11.95 10.93 1.46
N LYS A 112 -12.33 11.72 2.47
CA LYS A 112 -12.79 13.11 2.24
C LYS A 112 -11.67 13.94 1.64
N HIS A 113 -10.46 13.86 2.18
CA HIS A 113 -9.30 14.58 1.68
C HIS A 113 -9.04 14.26 0.20
N LEU A 114 -9.00 12.98 -0.16
CA LEU A 114 -8.81 12.50 -1.52
C LEU A 114 -9.86 13.06 -2.49
N ARG A 115 -11.14 13.16 -2.08
CA ARG A 115 -12.20 13.74 -2.93
C ARG A 115 -11.92 15.19 -3.31
N PHE A 116 -11.47 16.01 -2.36
CA PHE A 116 -11.09 17.40 -2.64
C PHE A 116 -9.87 17.46 -3.57
N THR A 117 -8.85 16.64 -3.30
CA THR A 117 -7.63 16.56 -4.12
C THR A 117 -7.94 16.18 -5.57
N ILE A 118 -8.80 15.18 -5.80
CA ILE A 118 -9.24 14.78 -7.15
C ILE A 118 -10.00 15.91 -7.86
N MET A 119 -10.73 16.73 -7.10
CA MET A 119 -11.46 17.90 -7.64
C MET A 119 -10.55 19.12 -7.87
N GLY A 120 -9.24 19.01 -7.58
CA GLY A 120 -8.30 20.14 -7.69
C GLY A 120 -8.59 21.25 -6.67
N MET A 121 -9.25 20.94 -5.57
CA MET A 121 -9.64 21.89 -4.52
C MET A 121 -8.74 21.74 -3.30
N GLN A 122 -8.51 22.85 -2.59
CA GLN A 122 -7.88 22.81 -1.27
C GLN A 122 -8.76 22.00 -0.31
N SER A 123 -8.15 21.06 0.40
CA SER A 123 -8.87 20.14 1.27
C SER A 123 -8.92 20.65 2.70
N PRO A 124 -10.11 20.85 3.31
CA PRO A 124 -10.22 21.19 4.72
C PRO A 124 -9.83 20.02 5.64
N HIS A 125 -9.61 18.83 5.07
CA HIS A 125 -9.26 17.60 5.79
C HIS A 125 -7.75 17.30 5.73
N GLU A 126 -6.92 18.18 5.17
CA GLU A 126 -5.46 17.98 5.01
C GLU A 126 -4.73 17.70 6.33
N THR A 127 -5.24 18.19 7.46
CA THR A 127 -4.65 17.94 8.79
C THR A 127 -4.56 16.46 9.16
N CYS A 128 -5.38 15.58 8.55
CA CYS A 128 -5.30 14.13 8.76
C CYS A 128 -3.97 13.53 8.28
N MET A 129 -3.25 14.21 7.38
CA MET A 129 -1.93 13.76 6.91
C MET A 129 -0.89 13.74 8.03
N ALA A 130 -0.97 14.66 8.99
CA ALA A 130 -0.06 14.65 10.14
C ALA A 130 -0.22 13.38 10.99
N SER A 131 -1.44 12.86 11.12
CA SER A 131 -1.70 11.57 11.79
C SER A 131 -1.16 10.39 10.99
N VAL A 132 -1.25 10.42 9.65
CA VAL A 132 -0.63 9.40 8.79
C VAL A 132 0.89 9.40 8.94
N ASP A 133 1.51 10.57 8.98
CA ASP A 133 2.95 10.69 9.16
C ASP A 133 3.39 10.21 10.54
N ALA A 134 2.64 10.52 11.60
CA ALA A 134 2.90 10.02 12.94
C ALA A 134 2.84 8.47 12.99
N LEU A 135 1.81 7.86 12.37
CA LEU A 135 1.72 6.40 12.27
C LEU A 135 2.88 5.79 11.49
N ARG A 136 3.28 6.42 10.37
CA ARG A 136 4.40 5.94 9.55
C ARG A 136 5.70 5.97 10.35
N ILE A 137 6.00 7.09 11.00
CA ILE A 137 7.22 7.25 11.82
C ILE A 137 7.20 6.24 12.98
N GLY A 138 6.07 6.12 13.68
CA GLY A 138 5.90 5.17 14.77
C GLY A 138 6.13 3.74 14.31
N PHE A 139 5.49 3.32 13.23
CA PHE A 139 5.67 1.98 12.66
C PHE A 139 7.11 1.72 12.22
N GLN A 140 7.74 2.68 11.52
CA GLN A 140 9.14 2.56 11.10
C GLN A 140 10.09 2.40 12.28
N SER A 141 9.82 3.06 13.41
CA SER A 141 10.63 2.93 14.63
C SER A 141 10.59 1.52 15.25
N LEU A 142 9.55 0.73 14.96
CA LEU A 142 9.42 -0.65 15.42
C LEU A 142 10.21 -1.64 14.56
N LEU A 143 10.51 -1.29 13.31
CA LEU A 143 11.21 -2.19 12.40
C LEU A 143 12.59 -2.51 12.99
N PRO A 144 13.06 -3.75 12.90
CA PRO A 144 14.43 -4.08 13.28
C PRO A 144 15.35 -3.25 12.38
N HIS A 145 15.89 -2.15 12.91
CA HIS A 145 16.93 -1.42 12.24
C HIS A 145 18.10 -2.38 12.26
N GLY A 146 18.38 -3.04 11.12
CA GLY A 146 19.55 -3.89 11.02
C GLY A 146 20.72 -3.08 11.60
N SER A 147 21.39 -3.60 12.62
CA SER A 147 22.55 -2.92 13.19
C SER A 147 23.66 -2.96 12.14
N CYS A 148 23.57 -2.03 11.21
CA CYS A 148 24.61 -1.61 10.31
C CYS A 148 24.91 -0.15 10.67
N THR A 149 25.16 0.09 11.96
CA THR A 149 26.09 1.16 12.33
C THR A 149 27.40 0.82 11.64
N VAL A 150 27.85 1.71 10.74
CA VAL A 150 29.13 1.58 10.07
C VAL A 150 30.22 1.63 11.15
N GLY A 151 30.69 0.46 11.60
CA GLY A 151 31.78 0.37 12.59
C GLY A 151 31.66 -0.74 13.64
N GLU A 152 30.49 -1.38 13.82
CA GLU A 152 30.38 -2.52 14.74
C GLU A 152 30.46 -3.86 13.99
N PRO A 153 31.11 -4.89 14.56
CA PRO A 153 31.17 -6.20 13.95
C PRO A 153 29.74 -6.69 13.70
N LYS A 154 29.48 -7.17 12.48
CA LYS A 154 28.23 -7.82 12.06
C LYS A 154 27.97 -9.04 12.94
N THR A 155 27.52 -8.83 14.16
CA THR A 155 26.80 -9.84 14.91
C THR A 155 25.46 -9.92 14.20
N THR A 156 25.29 -10.96 13.40
CA THR A 156 23.97 -11.36 12.89
C THR A 156 23.10 -11.61 14.12
N LYS A 157 22.44 -10.57 14.64
CA LYS A 157 21.34 -10.76 15.58
C LYS A 157 20.36 -11.68 14.87
N SER A 158 20.15 -12.87 15.42
CA SER A 158 19.08 -13.75 14.98
C SER A 158 17.79 -12.95 15.13
N LEU A 159 17.08 -12.74 14.01
CA LEU A 159 15.78 -12.09 14.04
C LEU A 159 14.84 -12.96 14.89
N SER A 160 14.11 -12.34 15.79
CA SER A 160 13.04 -13.04 16.51
C SER A 160 11.87 -13.35 15.56
N GLN A 161 10.94 -14.19 15.99
CA GLN A 161 9.73 -14.46 15.22
C GLN A 161 8.92 -13.18 15.02
N GLY A 162 8.80 -12.34 16.06
CA GLY A 162 8.18 -11.02 15.97
C GLY A 162 8.85 -10.11 14.95
N ASP A 163 10.19 -10.07 14.93
CA ASP A 163 10.95 -9.27 13.95
C ASP A 163 10.69 -9.74 12.52
N MET A 164 10.72 -11.05 12.28
CA MET A 164 10.45 -11.63 10.95
C MET A 164 9.02 -11.33 10.49
N LEU A 165 8.04 -11.46 11.38
CA LEU A 165 6.64 -11.17 11.08
C LEU A 165 6.44 -9.68 10.75
N LEU A 166 7.08 -8.80 11.51
CA LEU A 166 7.01 -7.35 11.27
C LEU A 166 7.71 -6.95 9.97
N MET A 167 8.86 -7.55 9.66
CA MET A 167 9.53 -7.37 8.37
C MET A 167 8.69 -7.91 7.20
N GLY A 168 8.04 -9.07 7.37
CA GLY A 168 7.12 -9.63 6.38
C GLY A 168 5.94 -8.70 6.12
N PHE A 169 5.36 -8.14 7.19
CA PHE A 169 4.30 -7.13 7.10
C PHE A 169 4.78 -5.84 6.42
N ASN A 170 5.97 -5.33 6.75
CA ASN A 170 6.55 -4.17 6.07
C ASN A 170 6.74 -4.41 4.56
N GLY A 171 7.25 -5.58 4.19
CA GLY A 171 7.51 -5.95 2.80
C GLY A 171 6.26 -5.93 1.91
N LEU A 172 5.06 -6.08 2.50
CA LEU A 172 3.80 -5.90 1.78
C LEU A 172 3.67 -4.46 1.24
N PHE A 173 4.07 -3.47 2.03
CA PHE A 173 3.96 -2.05 1.65
C PHE A 173 5.05 -1.63 0.67
N ASP A 174 6.26 -2.19 0.78
CA ASP A 174 7.38 -1.86 -0.12
C ASP A 174 7.02 -2.11 -1.60
N ASN A 175 6.35 -3.24 -1.89
CA ASN A 175 5.89 -3.57 -3.23
C ASN A 175 4.86 -2.56 -3.78
N VAL A 176 3.91 -2.13 -2.94
CA VAL A 176 2.89 -1.15 -3.32
C VAL A 176 3.51 0.23 -3.53
N GLN A 177 4.50 0.59 -2.72
CA GLN A 177 5.23 1.85 -2.86
C GLN A 177 6.01 1.90 -4.17
N LEU A 178 6.75 0.84 -4.51
CA LEU A 178 7.50 0.76 -5.76
C LEU A 178 6.59 0.87 -6.99
N GLY A 179 5.44 0.18 -6.96
CA GLY A 179 4.45 0.27 -8.04
C GLY A 179 3.90 1.69 -8.21
N ARG A 180 3.64 2.40 -7.10
CA ARG A 180 3.17 3.80 -7.11
C ARG A 180 4.21 4.72 -7.73
N GLU A 181 5.47 4.60 -7.32
CA GLU A 181 6.56 5.42 -7.84
C GLU A 181 6.74 5.21 -9.35
N THR A 182 6.64 3.96 -9.81
CA THR A 182 6.70 3.62 -11.23
C THR A 182 5.54 4.26 -12.01
N LEU A 183 4.32 4.23 -11.46
CA LEU A 183 3.16 4.86 -12.10
C LEU A 183 3.32 6.39 -12.19
N LEU A 184 3.78 7.04 -11.11
CA LEU A 184 3.98 8.49 -11.08
C LEU A 184 5.02 8.95 -12.10
N ALA A 185 6.11 8.21 -12.28
CA ALA A 185 7.15 8.53 -13.27
C ALA A 185 6.65 8.54 -14.72
N HIS A 186 5.51 7.90 -15.01
CA HIS A 186 4.89 7.89 -16.33
C HIS A 186 3.80 8.96 -16.52
N LEU A 187 3.38 9.61 -15.42
CA LEU A 187 2.36 10.66 -15.40
C LEU A 187 2.97 12.07 -15.34
N SER A 188 4.26 12.18 -15.01
CA SER A 188 5.08 13.42 -14.97
C SER A 188 5.74 13.71 -16.31
#